data_AF-A0A538IWQ5-F1
#
_entry.id   AF-A0A538IWQ5-F1
#
_cell.length_a   1.000
_cell.length_b   1.000
_cell.length_c   1.000
_cell.angle_alpha   90.00
_cell.angle_beta   90.00
_cell.angle_gamma   90.00
#
_symmetry.space_group_name_H-M   'P 1'
#
loop_
_entity.id
_entity.type
_entity.pdbx_description
1 polymer ?
#
loop_
_entity_poly.entity_id
_entity_poly.type
_entity_poly.pdbx_seq_one_letter_code
_entity_poly.pdbx_strand_id
1 'polypeptide(L)'
;MIDSTHAAAHSALEQAVVKVGALSLDATVWADAGGVHPLGATHKGIVDYMPNDLTPERAWELINAISWDVLHGLFVHGTPEEVVETLTPYVDAGCREIVFQNFTALARPARVLQSTGAFLRTARLLHRL
;
A
#
# COMPACT_ATOMS: atom_id res chain seq x y z
N MET A 1 -0.36 -2.57 3.98
CA MET A 1 0.40 -3.74 4.51
C MET A 1 0.04 -3.96 5.97
N ILE A 2 -0.53 -5.11 6.35
CA ILE A 2 -0.97 -5.38 7.72
C ILE A 2 -0.13 -6.52 8.32
N ASP A 3 0.42 -6.33 9.51
CA ASP A 3 1.23 -7.33 10.19
C ASP A 3 1.01 -7.30 11.71
N SER A 4 1.59 -8.24 12.45
CA SER A 4 1.43 -8.36 13.90
C SER A 4 2.17 -7.25 14.68
N THR A 5 3.09 -6.53 14.04
CA THR A 5 3.81 -5.40 14.65
C THR A 5 3.94 -4.24 13.66
N HIS A 6 3.95 -3.01 14.18
CA HIS A 6 4.15 -1.79 13.39
C HIS A 6 5.44 -1.85 12.56
N ALA A 7 6.57 -2.17 13.19
CA ALA A 7 7.87 -2.25 12.52
C ALA A 7 7.89 -3.29 11.36
N ALA A 8 7.17 -4.42 11.51
CA ALA A 8 7.06 -5.41 10.45
C ALA A 8 6.23 -4.90 9.27
N ALA A 9 5.13 -4.20 9.55
CA ALA A 9 4.28 -3.58 8.53
C ALA A 9 5.01 -2.44 7.80
N HIS A 10 5.72 -1.57 8.53
CA HIS A 10 6.54 -0.48 7.96
C HIS A 10 7.63 -0.99 7.04
N SER A 11 8.51 -1.87 7.54
CA SER A 11 9.60 -2.42 6.72
C SER A 11 9.11 -3.21 5.50
N ALA A 12 7.83 -3.60 5.46
CA ALA A 12 7.24 -4.24 4.30
C ALA A 12 6.89 -3.25 3.17
N LEU A 13 6.72 -1.95 3.47
CA LEU A 13 6.48 -0.94 2.45
C LEU A 13 7.69 -0.76 1.52
N GLU A 14 8.92 -0.89 2.05
CA GLU A 14 10.13 -0.69 1.25
C GLU A 14 10.37 -1.78 0.20
N GLN A 15 9.60 -2.87 0.22
CA GLN A 15 9.78 -3.99 -0.71
C GLN A 15 9.47 -3.53 -2.14
N ALA A 16 10.32 -3.96 -3.09
CA ALA A 16 10.24 -3.53 -4.48
C ALA A 16 8.84 -3.73 -5.09
N VAL A 17 8.16 -4.84 -4.77
CA VAL A 17 6.79 -5.10 -5.26
C VAL A 17 5.75 -4.08 -4.75
N VAL A 18 5.92 -3.56 -3.53
CA VAL A 18 5.02 -2.53 -2.98
C VAL A 18 5.27 -1.20 -3.67
N LYS A 19 6.55 -0.86 -3.90
CA LYS A 19 6.95 0.33 -4.66
C LYS A 19 6.50 0.27 -6.13
N VAL A 20 6.53 -0.91 -6.76
CA VAL A 20 5.93 -1.11 -8.09
C VAL A 20 4.42 -0.91 -8.03
N GLY A 21 3.74 -1.42 -7.00
CA GLY A 21 2.32 -1.14 -6.78
C GLY A 21 2.02 0.36 -6.66
N ALA A 22 2.92 1.15 -6.07
CA ALA A 22 2.78 2.61 -6.00
C ALA A 22 2.76 3.26 -7.39
N LEU A 23 3.52 2.72 -8.36
CA LEU A 23 3.52 3.20 -9.75
C LEU A 23 2.22 2.91 -10.51
N SER A 24 1.35 2.05 -9.97
CA SER A 24 0.02 1.78 -10.53
C SER A 24 -1.07 2.69 -9.97
N LEU A 25 -0.76 3.55 -9.01
CA LEU A 25 -1.68 4.54 -8.46
C LEU A 25 -1.72 5.77 -9.34
N ASP A 26 -2.85 6.47 -9.36
CA ASP A 26 -2.98 7.69 -10.15
C ASP A 26 -2.19 8.85 -9.52
N ALA A 27 -1.85 9.85 -10.33
CA ALA A 27 -1.07 11.01 -9.89
C ALA A 27 -1.80 11.88 -8.85
N THR A 28 -3.13 11.81 -8.73
CA THR A 28 -3.88 12.55 -7.71
C THR A 28 -3.68 11.93 -6.33
N VAL A 29 -3.66 10.60 -6.22
CA VAL A 29 -3.32 9.89 -4.97
C VAL A 29 -1.89 10.19 -4.54
N TRP A 30 -0.95 10.31 -5.48
CA TRP A 30 0.41 10.76 -5.19
C TRP A 30 0.47 12.19 -4.68
N ALA A 31 -0.30 13.10 -5.28
CA ALA A 31 -0.37 14.50 -4.86
C ALA A 31 -0.94 14.63 -3.44
N ASP A 32 -1.98 13.84 -3.11
CA ASP A 32 -2.55 13.78 -1.76
C ASP A 32 -1.54 13.27 -0.71
N ALA A 33 -0.63 12.38 -1.12
CA ALA A 33 0.49 11.92 -0.31
C ALA A 33 1.71 12.87 -0.32
N GLY A 34 1.60 14.06 -0.93
CA GLY A 34 2.65 15.09 -0.97
C GLY A 34 3.79 14.81 -1.97
N GLY A 35 3.58 13.89 -2.92
CA GLY A 35 4.56 13.49 -3.92
C GLY A 35 4.18 13.87 -5.36
N VAL A 36 5.11 13.64 -6.28
CA VAL A 36 4.86 13.68 -7.73
C VAL A 36 5.05 12.29 -8.29
N HIS A 37 4.06 11.80 -9.05
CA HIS A 37 4.13 10.47 -9.63
C HIS A 37 5.38 10.32 -10.53
N PRO A 38 6.26 9.30 -10.34
CA PRO A 38 7.53 9.15 -11.07
C PRO A 38 7.39 9.03 -12.59
N LEU A 39 6.29 8.45 -13.05
CA LEU A 39 5.92 8.33 -14.48
C LEU A 39 5.24 9.60 -15.06
N GLY A 40 5.02 10.65 -14.27
CA GLY A 40 4.52 11.95 -14.73
C GLY A 40 3.31 12.46 -13.95
N ALA A 41 3.20 13.79 -13.85
CA ALA A 41 2.19 14.47 -13.03
C ALA A 41 0.72 14.28 -13.46
N THR A 42 0.47 13.73 -14.64
CA THR A 42 -0.87 13.45 -15.17
C THR A 42 -1.14 11.96 -15.38
N HIS A 43 -0.29 11.10 -14.83
CA HIS A 43 -0.40 9.66 -15.01
C HIS A 43 -1.67 9.10 -14.34
N LYS A 44 -2.42 8.27 -15.07
CA LYS A 44 -3.72 7.74 -14.62
C LYS A 44 -3.61 6.39 -13.91
N GLY A 45 -2.44 6.06 -13.40
CA GLY A 45 -2.17 4.80 -12.71
C GLY A 45 -2.19 3.60 -13.65
N ILE A 46 -2.79 2.48 -13.20
CA ILE A 46 -2.68 1.17 -13.86
C ILE A 46 -3.08 1.17 -15.35
N VAL A 47 -4.00 2.04 -15.78
CA VAL A 47 -4.47 2.09 -17.17
C VAL A 47 -3.43 2.66 -18.14
N ASP A 48 -2.53 3.49 -17.63
CA ASP A 48 -1.42 4.06 -18.39
C ASP A 48 -0.11 3.28 -18.13
N TYR A 49 -0.08 2.37 -17.14
CA TYR A 49 1.12 1.63 -16.75
C TYR A 49 1.36 0.46 -17.70
N MET A 50 2.39 0.58 -18.55
CA MET A 50 2.77 -0.46 -19.51
C MET A 50 4.11 -1.10 -19.13
N PRO A 51 4.12 -2.31 -18.53
CA PRO A 51 5.35 -2.96 -18.08
C PRO A 51 6.39 -3.15 -19.19
N ASN A 52 5.94 -3.41 -20.42
CA ASN A 52 6.81 -3.64 -21.57
C ASN A 52 7.58 -2.38 -22.02
N ASP A 53 7.13 -1.20 -21.60
CA ASP A 53 7.79 0.07 -21.94
C ASP A 53 8.94 0.40 -20.96
N LEU A 54 9.09 -0.40 -19.89
CA LEU A 54 10.11 -0.20 -18.87
C LEU A 54 11.24 -1.22 -19.03
N THR A 55 12.47 -0.73 -19.20
CA THR A 55 13.64 -1.58 -18.98
C THR A 55 13.78 -1.90 -17.49
N PRO A 56 14.44 -3.01 -17.12
CA PRO A 56 14.71 -3.33 -15.71
C PRO A 56 15.41 -2.18 -14.96
N GLU A 57 16.38 -1.53 -15.58
CA GLU A 57 17.14 -0.41 -15.00
C GLU A 57 16.21 0.77 -14.74
N ARG A 58 15.35 1.11 -15.71
CA ARG A 58 14.39 2.21 -15.56
C ARG A 58 13.37 1.90 -14.47
N ALA A 59 12.90 0.66 -14.37
CA ALA A 59 11.99 0.25 -13.30
C ALA A 59 12.64 0.45 -11.92
N TRP A 60 13.91 0.05 -11.75
CA TRP A 60 14.65 0.28 -10.50
C TRP A 60 14.85 1.76 -10.19
N GLU A 61 15.20 2.59 -11.17
CA GLU A 61 15.30 4.04 -10.99
C GLU A 61 13.98 4.64 -10.47
N LEU A 62 12.85 4.27 -11.09
CA LEU A 62 11.53 4.77 -10.72
C LEU A 62 11.16 4.41 -9.28
N ILE A 63 11.33 3.15 -8.88
CA ILE A 63 10.97 2.71 -7.52
C ILE A 63 11.94 3.22 -6.44
N ASN A 64 13.21 3.45 -6.79
CA ASN A 64 14.19 4.00 -5.84
C ASN A 64 14.04 5.51 -5.66
N ALA A 65 13.43 6.23 -6.60
CA ALA A 65 13.11 7.64 -6.48
C ALA A 65 11.94 7.94 -5.53
N ILE A 66 11.17 6.92 -5.14
CA ILE A 66 10.02 7.07 -4.24
C ILE A 66 10.52 7.31 -2.81
N SER A 67 10.20 8.49 -2.25
CA SER A 67 10.55 8.79 -0.87
C SER A 67 9.73 7.94 0.10
N TRP A 68 10.29 7.71 1.28
CA TRP A 68 9.63 7.00 2.36
C TRP A 68 8.31 7.67 2.76
N ASP A 69 8.31 9.00 2.93
CA ASP A 69 7.14 9.75 3.40
C ASP A 69 5.97 9.64 2.42
N VAL A 70 6.23 9.69 1.11
CA VAL A 70 5.20 9.50 0.09
C VAL A 70 4.68 8.06 0.15
N LEU A 71 5.57 7.07 0.18
CA LEU A 71 5.19 5.66 0.24
C LEU A 71 4.35 5.32 1.48
N HIS A 72 4.67 5.96 2.61
CA HIS A 72 3.92 5.88 3.86
C HIS A 72 2.49 6.42 3.71
N GLY A 73 2.31 7.53 2.97
CA GLY A 73 1.00 8.13 2.72
C GLY A 73 0.14 7.38 1.71
N LEU A 74 0.75 6.66 0.76
CA LEU A 74 0.04 5.96 -0.32
C LEU A 74 -0.73 4.72 0.13
N PHE A 75 -0.32 4.07 1.22
CA PHE A 75 -0.87 2.78 1.61
C PHE A 75 -1.32 2.75 3.06
N VAL A 76 -2.53 2.24 3.32
CA VAL A 76 -2.93 1.87 4.68
C VAL A 76 -2.06 0.70 5.17
N HIS A 77 -1.43 0.87 6.31
CA HIS A 77 -0.53 -0.11 6.90
C HIS A 77 -0.44 0.01 8.41
N GLY A 78 0.02 -1.06 9.06
CA GLY A 78 0.22 -1.10 10.51
C GLY A 78 -0.21 -2.43 11.13
N THR A 79 -0.40 -2.38 12.43
CA THR A 79 -1.08 -3.41 13.21
C THR A 79 -2.59 -3.41 12.94
N PRO A 80 -3.32 -4.47 13.32
CA PRO A 80 -4.77 -4.48 13.12
C PRO A 80 -5.49 -3.32 13.79
N GLU A 81 -5.06 -2.90 14.99
CA GLU A 81 -5.60 -1.75 15.71
C GLU A 81 -5.38 -0.43 14.97
N GLU A 82 -4.15 -0.15 14.55
CA GLU A 82 -3.81 1.07 13.81
C GLU A 82 -4.57 1.17 12.49
N VAL A 83 -4.72 0.03 11.80
CA VAL A 83 -5.49 -0.05 10.56
C VAL A 83 -6.98 0.16 10.81
N VAL A 84 -7.53 -0.40 11.89
CA VAL A 84 -8.93 -0.16 12.28
C VAL A 84 -9.15 1.32 12.59
N GLU A 85 -8.28 1.94 13.39
CA GLU A 85 -8.32 3.37 13.70
C GLU A 85 -8.27 4.23 12.44
N THR A 86 -7.39 3.89 11.49
CA THR A 86 -7.29 4.56 10.19
C THR A 86 -8.59 4.46 9.38
N LEU A 87 -9.31 3.34 9.50
CA LEU A 87 -10.52 3.05 8.73
C LEU A 87 -11.82 3.46 9.43
N THR A 88 -11.80 3.69 10.76
CA THR A 88 -12.97 4.10 11.55
C THR A 88 -13.70 5.31 10.95
N PRO A 89 -13.02 6.40 10.51
CA PRO A 89 -13.72 7.54 9.91
C PRO A 89 -14.53 7.18 8.65
N TYR A 90 -14.07 6.20 7.87
CA TYR A 90 -14.80 5.73 6.69
C TYR A 90 -16.03 4.92 7.09
N VAL A 91 -15.90 4.05 8.09
CA VAL A 91 -17.02 3.26 8.63
C VAL A 91 -18.08 4.17 9.23
N ASP A 92 -17.67 5.18 10.01
CA ASP A 92 -18.56 6.19 10.60
C ASP A 92 -19.28 7.01 9.53
N ALA A 93 -18.63 7.28 8.40
CA ALA A 93 -19.23 7.92 7.23
C ALA A 93 -20.16 7.00 6.41
N GLY A 94 -20.36 5.74 6.84
CA GLY A 94 -21.29 4.80 6.23
C GLY A 94 -20.65 3.80 5.26
N CYS A 95 -19.32 3.70 5.18
CA CYS A 95 -18.66 2.65 4.43
C CYS A 95 -19.03 1.27 5.00
N ARG A 96 -19.47 0.35 4.13
CA ARG A 96 -19.86 -1.02 4.49
C ARG A 96 -18.98 -2.09 3.87
N GLU A 97 -18.26 -1.75 2.82
CA GLU A 97 -17.46 -2.69 2.04
C GLU A 97 -16.03 -2.15 1.94
N ILE A 98 -15.08 -2.88 2.52
CA ILE A 98 -13.66 -2.55 2.45
C ILE A 98 -12.94 -3.71 1.79
N VAL A 99 -12.37 -3.44 0.62
CA VAL A 99 -11.57 -4.43 -0.12
C VAL A 99 -10.11 -4.24 0.25
N PHE A 100 -9.52 -5.29 0.82
CA PHE A 100 -8.13 -5.30 1.18
C PHE A 100 -7.31 -6.12 0.19
N GLN A 101 -6.13 -5.61 -0.19
CA GLN A 101 -5.14 -6.37 -0.95
C GLN A 101 -3.95 -6.72 -0.04
N ASN A 102 -3.71 -8.02 0.14
CA ASN A 102 -2.58 -8.51 0.92
C ASN A 102 -1.38 -8.83 0.01
N PHE A 103 -0.45 -7.89 -0.10
CA PHE A 103 0.79 -8.08 -0.87
C PHE A 103 1.89 -8.85 -0.12
N THR A 104 1.68 -9.27 1.13
CA THR A 104 2.73 -9.89 1.94
C THR A 104 3.29 -11.18 1.33
N ALA A 105 2.46 -11.98 0.64
CA ALA A 105 2.96 -13.19 -0.02
C ALA A 105 4.01 -12.89 -1.10
N LEU A 106 3.89 -11.74 -1.79
CA LEU A 106 4.84 -11.29 -2.80
C LEU A 106 6.01 -10.51 -2.18
N ALA A 107 5.72 -9.67 -1.20
CA ALA A 107 6.70 -8.77 -0.60
C ALA A 107 7.62 -9.48 0.41
N ARG A 108 7.05 -10.34 1.25
CA ARG A 108 7.75 -11.04 2.36
C ARG A 108 7.13 -12.43 2.58
N PRO A 109 7.41 -13.42 1.71
CA PRO A 109 6.78 -14.74 1.79
C PRO A 109 6.88 -15.40 3.19
N ALA A 110 8.01 -15.23 3.88
CA ALA A 110 8.24 -15.76 5.23
C ALA A 110 7.30 -15.22 6.32
N ARG A 111 6.58 -14.11 6.06
CA ARG A 111 5.64 -13.48 7.00
C ARG A 111 4.17 -13.68 6.62
N VAL A 112 3.88 -14.47 5.59
CA VAL A 112 2.52 -14.60 5.04
C VAL A 112 1.51 -15.08 6.10
N LEU A 113 1.90 -16.00 6.98
CA LEU A 113 1.02 -16.51 8.03
C LEU A 113 0.69 -15.44 9.07
N GLN A 114 1.70 -14.70 9.52
CA GLN A 114 1.54 -13.62 10.50
C GLN A 114 0.68 -12.49 9.92
N SER A 115 0.98 -12.06 8.70
CA SER A 115 0.21 -11.01 8.02
C SER A 115 -1.23 -11.44 7.72
N THR A 116 -1.46 -12.69 7.29
CA THR A 116 -2.81 -13.21 7.08
C THR A 116 -3.59 -13.25 8.40
N GLY A 117 -2.95 -13.67 9.50
CA GLY A 117 -3.56 -13.62 10.83
C GLY A 117 -3.93 -12.19 11.25
N ALA A 118 -3.03 -11.23 11.03
CA ALA A 118 -3.28 -9.81 11.31
C ALA A 118 -4.45 -9.28 10.48
N PHE A 119 -4.50 -9.61 9.19
CA PHE A 119 -5.58 -9.24 8.27
C PHE A 119 -6.95 -9.78 8.70
N LEU A 120 -7.03 -11.07 9.06
CA LEU A 120 -8.26 -11.67 9.58
C LEU A 120 -8.70 -11.01 10.89
N ARG A 121 -7.75 -10.59 11.72
CA ARG A 121 -8.03 -9.83 12.94
C ARG A 121 -8.57 -8.44 12.63
N THR A 122 -7.99 -7.71 11.68
CA THR A 122 -8.51 -6.43 11.20
C THR A 122 -9.96 -6.56 10.72
N ALA A 123 -10.25 -7.55 9.86
CA ALA A 123 -11.60 -7.79 9.38
C ALA A 123 -12.60 -8.04 10.53
N ARG A 124 -12.22 -8.85 11.53
CA ARG A 124 -13.05 -9.11 12.72
C ARG A 124 -13.29 -7.87 13.57
N LEU A 125 -12.30 -6.98 13.67
CA LEU A 125 -12.44 -5.73 14.43
C LEU A 125 -13.36 -4.75 13.69
N LEU A 126 -13.20 -4.61 12.38
CA LEU A 126 -14.08 -3.76 11.55
C LEU A 126 -15.52 -4.23 11.54
N HIS A 127 -15.77 -5.54 11.53
CA HIS A 127 -17.13 -6.09 11.63
C HIS A 127 -17.83 -5.80 12.97
N ARG A 128 -17.10 -5.31 13.98
CA ARG A 128 -17.64 -4.97 15.31
C ARG A 128 -17.86 -3.46 15.49
N LEU A 129 -17.41 -2.64 14.54
CA LEU A 129 -17.74 -1.22 14.47
C LEU A 129 -19.11 -1.04 13.83
#